data_AF-G0N3K0-F1
#
_entry.id   AF-G0N3K0-F1
#
_cell.length_a   1.000
_cell.length_b   1.000
_cell.length_c   1.000
_cell.angle_alpha   90.00
_cell.angle_beta   90.00
_cell.angle_gamma   90.00
#
_symmetry.space_group_name_H-M   'P 1'
#
loop_
_entity.id
_entity.type
_entity.pdbx_description
1 polymer ?
#
loop_
_entity_poly.entity_id
_entity_poly.type
_entity_poly.pdbx_seq_one_letter_code
_entity_poly.pdbx_strand_id
1 'polypeptide(L)'
;MLVGEYELTITDVTFFVVLLVVLKKIIKWFFAGKINQPVKYEVEPLEPQNMTIDEIQRMRQEEKRCLVVVNDKIYDMSSSQDLYDNNRDLFEAKEGCGAEWEPICARKYPFVGLVVEK
;
A
#
# COMPACT_ATOMS: atom_id res chain seq x y z
N MET A 1 24.39 -51.62 -17.43
CA MET A 1 23.52 -50.41 -17.45
C MET A 1 22.95 -50.32 -18.85
N LEU A 2 21.69 -50.71 -19.04
CA LEU A 2 20.95 -50.48 -20.29
C LEU A 2 20.55 -49.01 -20.29
N VAL A 3 21.36 -48.16 -20.89
CA VAL A 3 20.91 -46.82 -21.30
C VAL A 3 20.05 -47.06 -22.53
N GLY A 4 18.74 -47.21 -22.33
CA GLY A 4 17.80 -47.28 -23.42
C GLY A 4 17.86 -45.97 -24.19
N GLU A 5 18.20 -46.05 -25.47
CA GLU A 5 18.11 -44.93 -26.41
C GLU A 5 16.65 -44.48 -26.47
N TYR A 6 16.32 -43.45 -25.71
CA TYR A 6 14.98 -42.88 -25.71
C TYR A 6 14.87 -42.06 -26.99
N GLU A 7 14.32 -42.66 -28.06
CA GLU A 7 13.96 -41.89 -29.25
C GLU A 7 12.84 -40.93 -28.86
N LEU A 8 13.11 -39.63 -28.95
CA LEU A 8 12.15 -38.59 -28.62
C LEU A 8 10.96 -38.70 -29.60
N THR A 9 9.89 -39.36 -29.18
CA THR A 9 8.73 -39.56 -30.04
C THR A 9 7.88 -38.30 -30.08
N ILE A 10 7.11 -38.13 -31.15
CA ILE A 10 6.14 -37.02 -31.29
C ILE A 10 5.18 -37.00 -30.08
N THR A 11 4.83 -38.18 -29.58
CA THR A 11 4.01 -38.37 -28.37
C THR A 11 4.65 -37.73 -27.14
N ASP A 12 5.95 -37.92 -26.92
CA ASP A 12 6.68 -37.32 -25.79
C ASP A 12 6.69 -35.79 -25.88
N VAL A 13 6.90 -35.25 -27.08
CA VAL A 13 6.88 -33.79 -27.30
C VAL A 13 5.49 -33.23 -27.00
N THR A 14 4.43 -33.88 -27.50
CA THR A 14 3.06 -33.44 -27.23
C THR A 14 2.70 -33.53 -25.75
N PHE A 15 3.12 -34.58 -25.05
CA PHE A 15 2.92 -34.71 -23.60
C PHE A 15 3.62 -33.59 -22.84
N PHE A 16 4.86 -33.26 -23.21
CA PHE A 16 5.63 -32.20 -22.58
C PHE A 16 4.98 -30.81 -22.79
N VAL A 17 4.48 -30.53 -23.99
CA VAL A 17 3.79 -29.26 -24.27
C VAL A 17 2.49 -29.16 -23.47
N VAL A 18 1.69 -30.23 -23.40
CA VAL A 18 0.46 -30.24 -22.58
C VAL A 18 0.79 -30.05 -21.11
N LEU A 19 1.82 -30.72 -20.60
CA LEU A 19 2.31 -30.57 -19.23
C LEU A 19 2.70 -29.12 -18.93
N LEU A 20 3.44 -28.46 -19.83
CA LEU A 20 3.84 -27.06 -19.69
C LEU A 20 2.65 -26.09 -19.69
N VAL A 21 1.64 -26.34 -20.53
CA VAL A 21 0.41 -25.53 -20.56
C VAL A 21 -0.38 -25.68 -19.25
N VAL A 22 -0.48 -26.90 -18.73
CA VAL A 22 -1.15 -27.17 -17.44
C VAL A 22 -0.38 -26.54 -16.29
N LEU A 23 0.95 -26.70 -16.23
CA LEU A 23 1.82 -26.04 -15.25
C LEU A 23 1.67 -24.51 -15.30
N LYS A 24 1.69 -23.92 -16.50
CA LYS A 24 1.47 -22.47 -16.69
C LYS A 24 0.11 -22.03 -16.16
N LYS A 25 -0.94 -22.83 -16.39
CA LYS A 25 -2.30 -22.54 -15.91
C LYS A 25 -2.37 -22.62 -14.39
N ILE A 26 -1.75 -23.62 -13.77
CA ILE A 26 -1.70 -23.80 -12.31
C ILE A 26 -0.89 -22.67 -11.65
N ILE A 27 0.29 -22.35 -12.18
CA ILE A 27 1.12 -21.24 -11.70
C ILE A 27 0.34 -19.93 -11.78
N LYS A 28 -0.31 -19.63 -12.91
CA LYS A 28 -1.14 -18.42 -13.06
C LYS A 28 -2.27 -18.37 -12.03
N TRP A 29 -2.94 -19.50 -11.77
CA TRP A 29 -4.01 -19.57 -10.76
C TRP A 29 -3.48 -19.38 -9.33
N PHE A 30 -2.36 -20.02 -9.00
CA PHE A 30 -1.75 -19.94 -7.68
C PHE A 30 -1.18 -18.55 -7.38
N PHE A 31 -0.61 -17.87 -8.38
CA PHE A 31 -0.09 -16.51 -8.22
C PHE A 31 -1.17 -15.42 -8.35
N ALA A 32 -2.26 -15.65 -9.09
CA ALA A 32 -3.37 -14.70 -9.15
C ALA A 32 -4.05 -14.50 -7.79
N GLY A 33 -4.13 -15.55 -6.96
CA GLY A 33 -4.63 -15.45 -5.58
C GLY A 33 -3.66 -14.78 -4.59
N LYS A 34 -2.38 -14.62 -4.97
CA LYS A 34 -1.34 -13.95 -4.17
C LYS A 34 -1.12 -12.49 -4.56
N ILE A 35 -2.01 -11.89 -5.35
CA ILE A 35 -2.12 -10.43 -5.37
C ILE A 35 -2.72 -10.07 -4.02
N ASN A 36 -1.84 -9.96 -3.02
CA ASN A 36 -2.16 -9.50 -1.68
C ASN A 36 -3.02 -8.25 -1.86
N GLN A 37 -4.30 -8.35 -1.51
CA GLN A 37 -5.10 -7.15 -1.32
C GLN A 37 -4.27 -6.23 -0.41
N PRO A 38 -4.10 -4.94 -0.75
CA PRO A 38 -3.37 -4.05 0.14
C PRO A 38 -4.04 -4.18 1.51
N VAL A 39 -3.23 -4.50 2.53
CA VAL A 39 -3.69 -4.64 3.91
C VAL A 39 -4.37 -3.32 4.25
N LYS A 40 -5.70 -3.30 4.16
CA LYS A 40 -6.49 -2.16 4.59
C LYS A 40 -6.45 -2.24 6.10
N TYR A 41 -5.57 -1.46 6.70
CA TYR A 41 -5.60 -1.24 8.13
C TYR A 41 -6.95 -0.54 8.41
N GLU A 42 -7.88 -1.27 9.02
CA GLU A 42 -9.13 -0.73 9.55
C GLU A 42 -8.78 0.07 10.81
N VAL A 43 -8.32 1.29 10.60
CA VAL A 43 -8.18 2.27 11.66
C VAL A 43 -9.51 3.02 11.76
N GLU A 44 -10.09 3.10 12.96
CA GLU A 44 -11.27 3.93 13.18
C GLU A 44 -10.95 5.38 12.77
N PRO A 45 -11.68 5.93 11.78
CA PRO A 45 -11.43 7.28 11.31
C PRO A 45 -11.71 8.26 12.45
N LEU A 46 -10.78 9.19 12.63
CA LEU A 46 -10.95 10.28 13.59
C LEU A 46 -12.19 11.11 13.25
N GLU A 47 -12.89 11.57 14.29
CA GLU A 47 -13.96 12.53 14.10
C GLU A 47 -13.42 13.83 13.51
N PRO A 48 -14.15 14.48 12.58
CA PRO A 48 -13.64 15.69 11.96
C PRO A 48 -13.52 16.83 12.98
N GLN A 49 -12.29 17.28 13.24
CA GLN A 49 -11.99 18.37 14.16
C GLN A 49 -10.81 19.20 13.63
N ASN A 50 -10.92 20.53 13.77
CA ASN A 50 -9.82 21.44 13.51
C ASN A 50 -8.82 21.37 14.66
N MET A 51 -7.53 21.30 14.34
CA MET A 51 -6.46 21.09 15.32
C MET A 51 -5.30 22.06 15.11
N THR A 52 -4.56 22.33 16.18
CA THR A 52 -3.30 23.09 16.10
C THR A 52 -2.13 22.18 15.70
N ILE A 53 -1.00 22.75 15.26
CA ILE A 53 0.20 21.96 14.97
C ILE A 53 0.69 21.18 16.20
N ASP A 54 0.59 21.75 17.39
CA ASP A 54 0.99 21.09 18.64
C ASP A 54 0.12 19.88 18.96
N GLU A 55 -1.19 19.99 18.74
CA GLU A 55 -2.12 18.85 18.90
C GLU A 55 -1.82 17.74 17.89
N ILE A 56 -1.54 18.10 16.64
CA ILE A 56 -1.14 17.14 15.60
C ILE A 56 0.16 16.42 16.00
N GLN A 57 1.16 17.16 16.53
CA GLN A 57 2.40 16.57 17.01
C GLN A 57 2.17 15.63 18.21
N ARG A 58 1.31 16.03 19.16
CA ARG A 58 0.93 15.18 20.30
C ARG A 58 0.32 13.87 19.82
N MET A 59 -0.63 13.92 18.89
CA MET A 59 -1.29 12.72 18.36
C MET A 59 -0.33 11.81 17.57
N ARG A 60 0.63 12.40 16.85
CA ARG A 60 1.70 11.63 16.19
C ARG A 60 2.59 10.88 17.18
N GLN A 61 2.89 11.47 18.33
CA GLN A 61 3.82 10.89 19.30
C GLN A 61 3.13 9.96 20.31
N GLU A 62 2.00 10.38 20.89
CA GLU A 62 1.31 9.67 21.96
C GLU A 62 0.38 8.59 21.40
N GLU A 63 -0.49 8.97 20.46
CA GLU A 63 -1.48 8.06 19.87
C GLU A 63 -0.94 7.29 18.65
N LYS A 64 0.30 7.59 18.23
CA LYS A 64 0.96 7.03 17.04
C LYS A 64 0.11 7.17 15.77
N ARG A 65 -0.69 8.23 15.66
CA ARG A 65 -1.51 8.54 14.49
C ARG A 65 -0.64 9.15 13.38
N CYS A 66 -0.85 8.72 12.14
CA CYS A 66 -0.13 9.23 10.98
C CYS A 66 -0.87 10.41 10.35
N LEU A 67 -0.90 11.55 11.04
CA LEU A 67 -1.59 12.75 10.55
C LEU A 67 -0.71 13.53 9.56
N VAL A 68 -1.23 13.89 8.39
CA VAL A 68 -0.53 14.66 7.36
C VAL A 68 -1.24 15.97 7.09
N VAL A 69 -0.46 17.05 7.02
CA VAL A 69 -0.97 18.39 6.70
C VAL A 69 -0.64 18.72 5.24
N VAL A 70 -1.65 19.05 4.44
CA VAL A 70 -1.51 19.51 3.05
C VAL A 70 -2.39 20.73 2.84
N ASN A 71 -1.85 21.88 2.45
CA ASN A 71 -2.62 23.11 2.20
C ASN A 71 -3.64 23.43 3.32
N ASP A 72 -3.16 23.44 4.57
CA ASP A 72 -3.95 23.67 5.80
C ASP A 72 -4.98 22.58 6.13
N LYS A 73 -5.09 21.52 5.34
CA LYS A 73 -5.97 20.38 5.58
C LYS A 73 -5.22 19.23 6.23
N ILE A 74 -5.88 18.57 7.17
CA ILE A 74 -5.36 17.44 7.93
C ILE A 74 -6.00 16.16 7.39
N TYR A 75 -5.17 15.18 7.06
CA TYR A 75 -5.59 13.86 6.59
C TYR A 75 -5.01 12.77 7.49
N ASP A 76 -5.80 11.74 7.79
CA ASP A 76 -5.33 10.59 8.57
C ASP A 76 -4.80 9.49 7.64
N MET A 77 -3.48 9.36 7.58
CA MET A 77 -2.75 8.34 6.84
C MET A 77 -2.43 7.10 7.69
N SER A 78 -3.06 6.91 8.85
CA SER A 78 -2.82 5.74 9.72
C SER A 78 -3.13 4.42 9.02
N SER A 79 -4.00 4.45 8.00
CA SER A 79 -4.26 3.29 7.13
C SER A 79 -3.08 2.89 6.22
N SER A 80 -2.03 3.73 6.12
CA SER A 80 -0.84 3.54 5.30
C SER A 80 0.41 3.93 6.08
N GLN A 81 0.57 3.35 7.27
CA GLN A 81 1.69 3.63 8.17
C GLN A 81 3.07 3.44 7.50
N ASP A 82 3.26 2.38 6.71
CA ASP A 82 4.51 2.16 5.96
C ASP A 82 4.85 3.33 5.02
N LEU A 83 3.84 3.92 4.35
CA LEU A 83 4.06 5.07 3.47
C LEU A 83 4.44 6.31 4.28
N TYR A 84 3.77 6.51 5.41
CA TYR A 84 4.05 7.60 6.33
C TYR A 84 5.48 7.52 6.88
N ASP A 85 5.86 6.37 7.45
CA ASP A 85 7.16 6.17 8.09
C ASP A 85 8.32 6.30 7.09
N ASN A 86 8.16 5.78 5.86
CA ASN A 86 9.18 5.90 4.81
C ASN A 86 9.36 7.33 4.27
N ASN A 87 8.37 8.21 4.47
CA ASN A 87 8.38 9.59 3.96
C ASN A 87 8.14 10.60 5.09
N ARG A 88 8.54 10.25 6.32
CA ARG A 88 8.23 11.02 7.52
C ARG A 88 8.71 12.47 7.43
N ASP A 89 9.92 12.68 6.91
CA ASP A 89 10.52 14.00 6.74
C ASP A 89 9.70 14.91 5.81
N LEU A 90 9.01 14.32 4.83
CA LEU A 90 8.14 15.04 3.90
C LEU A 90 6.79 15.39 4.55
N PHE A 91 6.22 14.46 5.32
CA PHE A 91 4.90 14.63 5.93
C PHE A 91 4.90 15.43 7.24
N GLU A 92 6.04 15.44 7.95
CA GLU A 92 6.27 16.20 9.18
C GLU A 92 7.03 17.52 8.93
N ALA A 93 7.21 17.91 7.66
CA ALA A 93 7.82 19.18 7.29
C ALA A 93 7.06 20.39 7.88
N LYS A 94 7.79 21.44 8.25
CA LYS A 94 7.25 22.62 8.95
C LYS A 94 6.16 23.35 8.15
N GLU A 95 6.25 23.34 6.83
CA GLU A 95 5.29 24.00 5.94
C GLU A 95 4.11 23.08 5.55
N GLY A 96 4.13 21.83 6.01
CA GLY A 96 3.27 20.77 5.53
C GLY A 96 3.86 20.06 4.31
N CYS A 97 3.12 19.06 3.83
CA CYS A 97 3.45 18.31 2.64
C CYS A 97 3.08 19.10 1.38
N GLY A 98 3.81 18.87 0.28
CA GLY A 98 3.64 19.61 -0.97
C GLY A 98 2.24 19.51 -1.57
N ALA A 99 1.82 20.53 -2.33
CA ALA A 99 0.50 20.61 -2.93
C ALA A 99 0.17 19.45 -3.88
N GLU A 100 1.18 18.76 -4.41
CA GLU A 100 1.03 17.55 -5.20
C GLU A 100 0.35 16.39 -4.44
N TRP A 101 0.40 16.41 -3.12
CA TRP A 101 -0.22 15.39 -2.27
C TRP A 101 -1.69 15.63 -2.00
N GLU A 102 -2.20 16.85 -2.19
CA GLU A 102 -3.61 17.19 -1.92
C GLU A 102 -4.59 16.27 -2.67
N PRO A 103 -4.48 16.07 -4.00
CA PRO A 103 -5.41 15.19 -4.71
C PRO A 103 -5.27 13.71 -4.32
N ILE A 104 -4.08 13.29 -3.88
CA ILE A 104 -3.81 11.92 -3.43
C ILE A 104 -4.49 11.71 -2.07
N CYS A 105 -4.27 12.64 -1.14
CA CYS A 105 -4.78 12.58 0.21
C CYS A 105 -6.31 12.69 0.24
N ALA A 106 -6.88 13.65 -0.49
CA ALA A 106 -8.32 13.83 -0.58
C ALA A 106 -9.07 12.61 -1.15
N ARG A 107 -8.41 11.80 -1.99
CA ARG A 107 -9.03 10.62 -2.60
C ARG A 107 -8.91 9.36 -1.74
N LYS A 108 -7.79 9.19 -1.03
CA LYS A 108 -7.43 7.92 -0.39
C LYS A 108 -7.57 7.94 1.13
N TYR A 109 -7.43 9.11 1.74
CA TYR A 109 -7.35 9.25 3.19
C TYR A 109 -8.51 10.09 3.72
N PRO A 110 -9.07 9.73 4.89
CA PRO A 110 -10.13 10.50 5.50
C PRO A 110 -9.62 11.89 5.88
N PHE A 111 -10.45 12.89 5.56
CA PHE A 111 -10.24 14.26 5.99
C PHE A 111 -10.59 14.39 7.47
N VAL A 112 -9.67 14.95 8.24
CA VAL A 112 -9.84 15.16 9.69
C VAL A 112 -10.27 16.60 9.96
N GLY A 113 -9.65 17.60 9.34
CA GLY A 113 -10.00 18.98 9.64
C GLY A 113 -9.00 19.99 9.09
N LEU A 114 -9.08 21.22 9.58
CA LEU A 114 -8.16 22.29 9.20
C LEU A 114 -7.16 22.58 10.32
N VAL A 115 -5.98 23.06 9.94
CA VAL A 115 -4.99 23.62 10.86
C VAL A 115 -5.43 25.02 11.26
N VAL A 116 -5.62 25.26 12.56
CA VAL A 116 -6.12 26.54 13.08
C VAL A 116 -5.02 27.53 13.47
N GLU A 117 -3.83 27.06 13.83
CA GLU A 117 -2.64 27.86 14.15
C GLU A 117 -1.37 27.18 13.60
N LYS A 118 -0.54 27.94 12.88
CA LYS A 118 0.71 27.50 12.23
C LYS A 118 1.94 28.16 12.84
#